data_AF-A0A1X7HTA8-F1
#
_entry.id   AF-A0A1X7HTA8-F1
#
_cell.length_a   1.000
_cell.length_b   1.000
_cell.length_c   1.000
_cell.angle_alpha   90.00
_cell.angle_beta   90.00
_cell.angle_gamma   90.00
#
_symmetry.space_group_name_H-M   'P 1'
#
loop_
_entity.id
_entity.type
_entity.pdbx_description
1 polymer ?
#
loop_
_entity_poly.entity_id
_entity_poly.type
_entity_poly.pdbx_seq_one_letter_code
_entity_poly.pdbx_strand_id
1 'polypeptide(L)'
;MSRISVQVEDLRRAIQQCEQLRQRLLQQVATVKGISARLQEWKGKSAEELRMKMERFVQGANAKISELEQRIRELEAYISRMLEADRSLGWG
;
A
#
# COMPACT_ATOMS: atom_id res chain seq x y z
N MET A 1 1.28 3.81 -31.76
CA MET A 1 0.93 3.55 -30.34
C MET A 1 -0.50 4.00 -30.12
N SER A 2 -1.40 3.13 -29.65
CA SER A 2 -2.80 3.49 -29.38
C SER A 2 -2.90 4.25 -28.05
N ARG A 3 -3.91 5.13 -27.92
CA ARG A 3 -4.20 5.88 -26.68
C ARG A 3 -4.41 4.97 -25.47
N ILE A 4 -4.90 3.76 -25.70
CA ILE A 4 -5.15 2.72 -24.69
C ILE A 4 -3.84 2.16 -24.13
N SER A 5 -2.81 1.95 -24.97
CA SER A 5 -1.50 1.47 -24.53
C SER A 5 -0.83 2.40 -23.53
N VAL A 6 -0.90 3.72 -23.76
CA VAL A 6 -0.32 4.74 -22.88
C VAL A 6 -1.04 4.77 -21.52
N GLN A 7 -2.38 4.71 -21.54
CA GLN A 7 -3.18 4.67 -20.31
C GLN A 7 -2.92 3.42 -19.46
N VAL A 8 -2.74 2.25 -20.09
CA VAL A 8 -2.40 1.01 -19.38
C VAL A 8 -1.01 1.10 -18.75
N GLU A 9 -0.03 1.70 -19.43
CA GLU A 9 1.31 1.90 -18.86
C GLU A 9 1.28 2.85 -17.65
N ASP A 10 0.51 3.94 -17.71
CA ASP A 10 0.36 4.85 -16.58
C ASP A 10 -0.30 4.17 -15.37
N LEU A 11 -1.32 3.35 -15.59
CA LEU A 11 -1.97 2.57 -14.52
C LEU A 11 -1.01 1.55 -13.90
N ARG A 12 -0.17 0.88 -14.71
CA ARG A 12 0.87 -0.03 -14.21
C ARG A 12 1.90 0.70 -13.36
N ARG A 13 2.31 1.91 -13.76
CA ARG A 13 3.20 2.76 -12.94
C ARG A 13 2.55 3.14 -11.62
N ALA A 14 1.27 3.49 -11.63
CA ALA A 14 0.52 3.79 -10.40
C ALA A 14 0.48 2.58 -9.45
N ILE A 15 0.24 1.36 -9.97
CA ILE A 15 0.31 0.12 -9.17
C ILE A 15 1.69 -0.03 -8.54
N GLN A 16 2.77 0.11 -9.31
CA GLN A 16 4.14 0.00 -8.79
C GLN A 16 4.42 1.02 -7.67
N GLN A 17 3.94 2.26 -7.81
CA GLN A 17 4.08 3.27 -6.77
C GLN A 17 3.32 2.90 -5.49
N CYS A 18 2.09 2.39 -5.62
CA CYS A 18 1.31 1.89 -4.49
C CYS A 18 2.01 0.71 -3.79
N GLU A 19 2.58 -0.23 -4.55
CA GLU A 19 3.32 -1.36 -3.98
C GLU A 19 4.59 -0.92 -3.25
N GLN A 20 5.35 0.03 -3.82
CA GLN A 20 6.53 0.59 -3.15
C GLN A 20 6.15 1.28 -1.84
N LEU A 21 5.06 2.05 -1.83
CA LEU A 21 4.57 2.69 -0.61
C LEU A 21 4.13 1.65 0.43
N ARG A 22 3.43 0.60 0.00
CA ARG A 22 3.02 -0.52 0.88
C ARG A 22 4.22 -1.19 1.53
N GLN A 23 5.26 -1.50 0.75
CA GLN A 23 6.48 -2.13 1.27
C GLN A 23 7.20 -1.23 2.29
N ARG A 24 7.28 0.08 2.03
CA ARG A 24 7.85 1.03 2.99
C ARG A 24 7.06 1.07 4.30
N LEU A 25 5.73 1.08 4.25
CA LEU A 25 4.89 1.04 5.45
C LEU A 25 5.08 -0.25 6.24
N LEU A 26 5.16 -1.41 5.56
CA LEU A 26 5.43 -2.70 6.20
C LEU A 26 6.79 -2.69 6.94
N GLN A 27 7.83 -2.15 6.31
CA GLN A 27 9.14 -2.01 6.94
C GLN A 27 9.08 -1.10 8.17
N GLN A 28 8.40 0.04 8.08
CA GLN A 28 8.24 0.95 9.22
C GLN A 28 7.48 0.31 10.38
N VAL A 29 6.41 -0.44 10.10
CA VAL A 29 5.67 -1.19 11.13
C VAL A 29 6.56 -2.23 11.81
N ALA A 30 7.37 -2.96 11.04
CA ALA A 30 8.31 -3.93 11.60
C ALA A 30 9.36 -3.26 12.50
N THR A 31 9.91 -2.12 12.08
CA THR A 31 10.85 -1.33 12.89
C THR A 31 10.22 -0.87 14.19
N VAL A 32 9.02 -0.28 14.14
CA VAL A 32 8.30 0.20 15.34
C VAL A 32 8.00 -0.94 16.30
N LYS A 33 7.54 -2.09 15.79
CA LYS A 33 7.33 -3.29 16.63
C LYS A 33 8.63 -3.77 17.27
N GLY A 34 9.74 -3.76 16.54
CA GLY A 34 11.07 -4.12 17.07
C GLY A 34 11.55 -3.17 18.17
N ILE A 35 11.36 -1.86 18.00
CA ILE A 35 11.67 -0.86 19.05
C ILE A 35 10.78 -1.09 20.27
N SER A 36 9.48 -1.32 20.06
CA SER A 36 8.53 -1.56 21.15
C SER A 36 8.90 -2.79 21.99
N ALA A 37 9.40 -3.86 21.35
CA ALA A 37 9.86 -5.05 22.05
C ALA A 37 11.07 -4.76 22.95
N ARG A 38 12.03 -3.95 22.47
CA ARG A 38 13.23 -3.56 23.24
C ARG A 38 12.90 -2.64 24.42
N LEU A 39 11.81 -1.88 24.34
CA LEU A 39 11.39 -0.93 25.37
C LEU A 39 10.41 -1.52 26.40
N GLN A 40 10.16 -2.84 26.39
CA GLN A 40 9.18 -3.47 27.29
C GLN A 40 9.44 -3.18 28.77
N GLU A 41 10.70 -3.19 29.19
CA GLU A 41 11.10 -2.97 30.58
C GLU A 41 11.10 -1.48 30.98
N TRP A 42 11.04 -0.57 30.01
CA TRP A 42 11.01 0.86 30.28
C TRP A 42 9.63 1.29 30.81
N LYS A 43 9.59 1.70 32.08
CA LYS A 43 8.36 2.09 32.79
C LYS A 43 8.30 3.60 33.04
N GLY A 44 7.09 4.10 33.29
CA GLY A 44 6.82 5.49 33.62
C GLY A 44 5.94 6.18 32.57
N LYS A 45 5.48 7.39 32.90
CA LYS A 45 4.50 8.14 32.08
C LYS A 45 4.98 8.35 30.64
N SER A 46 6.25 8.70 30.43
CA SER A 46 6.83 8.89 29.10
C SER A 46 6.88 7.61 28.27
N ALA A 47 7.11 6.45 28.92
CA ALA A 47 7.10 5.16 28.25
C ALA A 47 5.69 4.79 27.80
N GLU A 48 4.68 5.06 28.63
CA GLU A 48 3.26 4.85 28.28
C GLU A 48 2.83 5.76 27.11
N GLU A 49 3.20 7.04 27.15
CA GLU A 49 2.93 7.98 26.06
C GLU A 49 3.57 7.54 24.74
N LEU A 50 4.80 7.01 24.78
CA LEU A 50 5.45 6.48 23.60
C LEU A 50 4.74 5.21 23.08
N ARG A 51 4.39 4.27 23.96
CA ARG A 51 3.64 3.05 23.58
C ARG A 51 2.34 3.40 22.86
N MET A 52 1.55 4.32 23.42
CA MET A 52 0.31 4.77 22.78
C MET A 52 0.56 5.40 21.40
N LYS A 53 1.60 6.21 21.23
CA LYS A 53 1.96 6.80 19.93
C LYS A 53 2.38 5.72 18.92
N MET A 54 3.18 4.75 19.35
CA MET A 54 3.65 3.64 18.51
C MET A 54 2.48 2.75 18.09
N GLU A 55 1.56 2.45 19.00
CA GLU A 55 0.37 1.65 18.70
C GLU A 55 -0.54 2.36 17.70
N ARG A 56 -0.83 3.65 17.91
CA ARG A 56 -1.59 4.46 16.94
C ARG A 56 -0.92 4.51 15.57
N PHE A 57 0.40 4.64 15.53
CA PHE A 57 1.16 4.59 14.27
C PHE A 57 0.98 3.24 13.57
N VAL A 58 1.14 2.12 14.29
CA VAL A 58 0.98 0.78 13.72
C VAL A 58 -0.44 0.54 13.21
N GLN A 59 -1.45 0.95 13.97
CA GLN A 59 -2.86 0.84 13.54
C GLN A 59 -3.13 1.66 12.27
N GLY A 60 -2.69 2.93 12.23
CA GLY A 60 -2.84 3.79 11.06
C GLY A 60 -2.09 3.28 9.84
N ALA A 61 -0.86 2.78 10.02
CA ALA A 61 -0.06 2.22 8.94
C ALA A 61 -0.71 0.95 8.36
N ASN A 62 -1.25 0.06 9.21
CA ASN A 62 -1.96 -1.14 8.75
C ASN A 62 -3.24 -0.79 7.99
N ALA A 63 -4.00 0.20 8.44
CA ALA A 63 -5.17 0.70 7.71
C ALA A 63 -4.77 1.22 6.32
N LYS A 64 -3.67 1.97 6.22
CA LYS A 64 -3.18 2.49 4.94
C LYS A 64 -2.64 1.40 4.02
N ILE A 65 -1.98 0.37 4.57
CA ILE A 65 -1.57 -0.83 3.83
C ILE A 65 -2.79 -1.50 3.20
N SER A 66 -3.84 -1.73 3.98
CA SER A 66 -5.08 -2.36 3.49
C SER A 66 -5.76 -1.53 2.39
N GLU A 67 -5.81 -0.19 2.56
CA GLU A 67 -6.32 0.72 1.54
C GLU A 67 -5.49 0.63 0.24
N LEU A 68 -4.16 0.62 0.33
CA LEU A 68 -3.28 0.49 -0.84
C LEU A 68 -3.48 -0.83 -1.56
N GLU A 69 -3.65 -1.93 -0.84
CA GLU A 69 -3.93 -3.25 -1.43
C GLU A 69 -5.27 -3.26 -2.17
N GLN A 70 -6.29 -2.62 -1.61
CA GLN A 70 -7.56 -2.47 -2.29
C GLN A 70 -7.41 -1.65 -3.57
N ARG A 71 -6.70 -0.52 -3.53
CA ARG A 71 -6.46 0.32 -4.72
C ARG A 71 -5.68 -0.41 -5.80
N ILE A 72 -4.67 -1.21 -5.43
CA ILE A 72 -3.93 -2.05 -6.38
C ILE A 72 -4.90 -3.01 -7.09
N ARG A 73 -5.72 -3.75 -6.33
CA ARG A 73 -6.71 -4.68 -6.92
C ARG A 73 -7.71 -3.99 -7.83
N GLU A 74 -8.19 -2.80 -7.47
CA GLU A 74 -9.08 -1.99 -8.29
C GLU A 74 -8.42 -1.59 -9.63
N LEU A 75 -7.17 -1.15 -9.59
CA LEU A 75 -6.39 -0.78 -10.79
C LEU A 75 -6.10 -2.00 -11.67
N GLU A 76 -5.73 -3.14 -11.09
CA GLU A 76 -5.51 -4.39 -11.83
C GLU A 76 -6.79 -4.86 -12.54
N ALA A 77 -7.92 -4.84 -11.85
CA ALA A 77 -9.21 -5.19 -12.45
C ALA A 77 -9.59 -4.23 -13.59
N TYR A 78 -9.31 -2.93 -13.42
CA TYR A 78 -9.56 -1.93 -14.46
C TYR A 78 -8.69 -2.15 -15.70
N ILE A 79 -7.39 -2.42 -15.53
CA ILE A 79 -6.49 -2.76 -16.63
C ILE A 79 -7.00 -3.99 -17.39
N SER A 80 -7.39 -5.06 -16.68
CA SER A 80 -7.90 -6.28 -17.32
C SER A 80 -9.13 -6.01 -18.19
N ARG A 81 -10.09 -5.21 -17.70
CA ARG A 81 -11.28 -4.80 -18.47
C ARG A 81 -10.92 -3.97 -19.70
N MET A 82 -9.95 -3.06 -19.59
CA MET A 82 -9.49 -2.27 -20.74
C MET A 82 -8.86 -3.15 -21.82
N LEU A 83 -8.04 -4.13 -21.43
CA LEU A 83 -7.39 -5.06 -22.36
C LEU A 83 -8.37 -6.05 -23.01
N GLU A 84 -9.42 -6.45 -22.29
CA GLU A 84 -10.53 -7.24 -22.85
C GLU A 84 -11.33 -6.43 -23.87
N ALA A 85 -11.68 -5.19 -23.55
CA ALA A 85 -12.40 -4.30 -24.46
C ALA A 85 -11.62 -4.04 -25.75
N ASP A 86 -10.31 -3.76 -25.64
CA ASP A 86 -9.43 -3.54 -26.80
C ASP A 86 -9.36 -4.79 -27.70
N ARG A 87 -9.25 -5.99 -27.10
CA ARG A 87 -9.28 -7.27 -27.85
C ARG A 87 -10.63 -7.53 -28.53
N SER A 88 -11.73 -7.17 -27.89
CA SER A 88 -13.08 -7.34 -28.44
C SER A 88 -13.39 -6.37 -29.58
N LEU A 89 -12.81 -5.16 -29.57
CA LEU A 89 -12.96 -4.14 -30.61
C LEU A 89 -12.02 -4.36 -31.80
N GLY A 90 -10.95 -5.14 -31.64
CA GLY A 90 -9.99 -5.46 -32.71
C GLY A 90 -10.45 -6.56 -33.70
N TRP A 91 -11.63 -7.14 -33.50
CA TRP A 91 -12.29 -8.10 -34.40
C TRP A 91 -13.70 -7.63 -34.77
N GLY A 92 -13.82 -6.40 -35.30
CA GLY A 92 -15.03 -5.84 -35.88
C GLY A 92 -14.75 -5.21 -37.24
#